data_AF-J7SJ94-F1
#
_entry.id   AF-J7SJ94-F1
#
_cell.length_a   1.000
_cell.length_b   1.000
_cell.length_c   1.000
_cell.angle_alpha   90.00
_cell.angle_beta   90.00
_cell.angle_gamma   90.00
#
_symmetry.space_group_name_H-M   'P 1'
#
loop_
_entity.id
_entity.type
_entity.pdbx_description
1 polymer ?
#
loop_
_entity_poly.entity_id
_entity_poly.type
_entity_poly.pdbx_seq_one_letter_code
_entity_poly.pdbx_strand_id
1 'polypeptide(L)' 'MQRRIEDYADIIHLPRPISRTRPPMSQHDRAGQFAPFSALTGLHAAADRTAQEKAAQYDKHTPPEHIA' A
#
# COMPACT_ATOMS: atom_id res chain seq x y z
N MET A 1 33.35 -3.41 -4.30
CA MET A 1 33.84 -2.36 -3.38
C MET A 1 32.68 -1.90 -2.52
N GLN A 2 32.84 -1.89 -1.21
CA GLN A 2 31.81 -1.43 -0.28
C GLN A 2 32.17 -0.02 0.18
N ARG A 3 31.30 0.95 -0.08
CA ARG A 3 31.49 2.36 0.29
C ARG A 3 30.99 2.57 1.72
N ARG A 4 31.68 3.38 2.49
CA ARG A 4 31.31 3.74 3.86
C ARG A 4 30.68 5.13 3.89
N ILE A 5 30.02 5.48 4.98
CA ILE A 5 29.29 6.76 5.05
C ILE A 5 30.25 7.96 5.08
N GLU A 6 31.46 7.73 5.63
CA GLU A 6 32.55 8.71 5.70
C GLU A 6 33.01 9.15 4.30
N ASP A 7 32.88 8.28 3.29
CA ASP A 7 33.23 8.58 1.89
C ASP A 7 32.36 9.70 1.27
N TYR A 8 31.26 10.08 1.93
CA TYR A 8 30.31 11.11 1.47
C TYR A 8 30.16 12.27 2.46
N ALA A 9 31.05 12.37 3.46
CA ALA A 9 30.97 13.39 4.52
C ALA A 9 30.96 14.84 3.97
N ASP A 10 31.53 15.03 2.78
CA ASP A 10 31.60 16.29 2.04
C ASP A 10 30.25 16.73 1.44
N ILE A 11 29.33 15.79 1.17
CA ILE A 11 28.04 16.09 0.53
C ILE A 11 26.81 15.75 1.37
N ILE A 12 26.93 14.92 2.41
CA ILE A 12 25.78 14.38 3.16
C ILE A 12 24.95 15.46 3.89
N HIS A 13 25.58 16.57 4.26
CA HIS A 13 24.93 17.68 4.97
C HIS A 13 24.48 18.83 4.04
N LEU A 14 24.72 18.71 2.72
CA LEU A 14 24.34 19.76 1.79
C LEU A 14 22.81 19.80 1.58
N PRO A 15 22.24 21.00 1.41
CA PRO A 15 20.83 21.12 1.09
C PRO A 15 20.55 20.43 -0.24
N ARG A 16 19.39 19.76 -0.32
CA ARG A 16 18.97 19.09 -1.55
C ARG A 16 18.78 20.12 -2.69
N PRO A 17 19.46 19.96 -3.84
CA PRO A 17 19.30 20.88 -4.95
C PRO A 17 17.89 20.78 -5.52
N ILE A 18 17.24 21.93 -5.72
CA ILE A 18 15.92 22.03 -6.35
C ILE A 18 16.11 22.66 -7.73
N SER A 19 15.61 21.99 -8.77
CA SER A 19 15.69 22.51 -10.13
C SER A 19 14.82 23.76 -10.28
N ARG A 20 15.39 24.81 -10.88
CA ARG A 20 14.67 26.05 -11.19
C ARG A 20 13.73 25.92 -12.38
N THR A 21 14.04 25.01 -13.31
CA THR A 21 13.28 24.82 -14.56
C THR A 21 12.28 23.68 -14.47
N ARG A 22 12.50 22.73 -13.56
CA ARG A 22 11.64 21.56 -13.34
C ARG A 22 11.30 21.47 -11.85
N PRO A 23 10.40 22.34 -11.36
CA PRO A 23 10.03 22.32 -9.95
C PRO A 23 9.40 20.97 -9.57
N PRO A 24 9.59 20.51 -8.33
CA PRO A 24 8.91 19.32 -7.84
C PRO A 24 7.39 19.47 -7.87
N MET A 25 6.70 18.37 -8.21
CA MET A 25 5.24 18.30 -8.14
C MET A 25 4.75 18.49 -6.69
N SER A 26 3.63 19.21 -6.52
CA SER A 26 3.01 19.44 -5.22
C SER A 26 2.60 18.11 -4.56
N GLN A 27 2.42 18.10 -3.23
CA GLN A 27 1.97 16.88 -2.54
C GLN A 27 0.57 16.44 -3.00
N HIS A 28 -0.31 17.41 -3.29
CA HIS A 28 -1.66 17.16 -3.77
C HIS A 28 -1.67 16.50 -5.16
N ASP A 29 -0.94 17.07 -6.11
CA ASP A 29 -0.86 16.52 -7.47
C ASP A 29 -0.20 15.13 -7.47
N ARG A 30 0.79 14.94 -6.58
CA ARG A 30 1.42 13.63 -6.37
C ARG A 30 0.44 12.60 -5.82
N ALA A 31 -0.46 12.99 -4.91
CA ALA A 31 -1.52 12.12 -4.42
C ALA A 31 -2.53 11.78 -5.53
N GLY A 32 -2.83 12.73 -6.42
CA GLY A 32 -3.70 12.53 -7.59
C GLY A 32 -3.23 11.41 -8.52
N GLN A 33 -1.92 11.14 -8.61
CA GLN A 33 -1.40 10.01 -9.38
C GLN A 33 -1.92 8.64 -8.91
N PHE A 34 -2.31 8.55 -7.63
CA PHE A 34 -2.85 7.33 -7.03
C PHE A 34 -4.39 7.25 -7.11
N ALA A 35 -5.07 8.28 -7.62
CA ALA A 35 -6.53 8.30 -7.77
C ALA A 35 -7.10 7.11 -8.58
N PRO A 36 -6.45 6.62 -9.66
CA PRO A 36 -6.94 5.45 -10.41
C PRO A 36 -7.05 4.18 -9.58
N PHE A 37 -6.29 4.06 -8.47
CA PHE A 37 -6.30 2.89 -7.59
C PHE A 37 -7.31 2.98 -6.46
N SER A 38 -8.05 4.08 -6.34
CA SER A 38 -9.07 4.27 -5.28
C SER A 38 -10.17 3.19 -5.30
N ALA A 39 -10.48 2.64 -6.47
CA ALA A 39 -11.45 1.55 -6.63
C ALA A 39 -11.03 0.25 -5.92
N LEU A 40 -9.72 0.02 -5.73
CA LEU A 40 -9.22 -1.18 -5.04
C LEU A 40 -9.67 -1.22 -3.58
N THR A 41 -9.84 -0.07 -2.94
CA THR A 41 -10.37 0.02 -1.58
C THR A 41 -11.80 -0.51 -1.51
N GLY A 42 -12.65 -0.14 -2.47
CA GLY A 42 -14.02 -0.65 -2.56
C GLY A 42 -14.08 -2.15 -2.87
N LEU A 43 -13.17 -2.63 -3.72
CA LEU A 43 -13.04 -4.06 -4.02
C LEU A 43 -12.65 -4.87 -2.79
N HIS A 44 -11.70 -4.40 -1.99
CA HIS A 44 -11.27 -5.08 -0.76
C HIS A 44 -12.43 -5.21 0.23
N ALA A 45 -13.16 -4.10 0.46
CA ALA A 45 -14.32 -4.10 1.34
C ALA A 45 -15.44 -5.06 0.86
N ALA A 46 -15.64 -5.17 -0.46
CA ALA A 46 -16.59 -6.13 -1.02
C ALA A 46 -16.12 -7.58 -0.83
N ALA A 47 -14.83 -7.87 -1.05
CA ALA A 47 -14.25 -9.18 -0.83
C ALA A 47 -14.35 -9.63 0.63
N ASP A 48 -14.06 -8.73 1.58
CA ASP A 48 -14.16 -8.99 3.01
C ASP A 48 -15.60 -9.35 3.42
N ARG A 49 -16.58 -8.61 2.91
CA ARG A 49 -18.00 -8.90 3.14
C ARG A 49 -18.37 -10.29 2.64
N THR A 50 -17.98 -10.63 1.41
CA THR A 50 -18.26 -11.95 0.83
C THR A 50 -17.60 -13.06 1.65
N ALA A 51 -16.37 -12.86 2.12
CA ALA A 51 -15.69 -13.84 2.98
C ALA A 51 -16.44 -14.07 4.31
N GLN A 52 -16.92 -13.00 4.95
CA GLN A 52 -17.72 -13.08 6.17
C GLN A 52 -19.05 -13.80 5.95
N GLU A 53 -19.77 -13.48 4.87
CA GLU A 53 -21.04 -14.14 4.51
C GLU A 53 -20.83 -15.65 4.29
N LYS A 54 -19.76 -16.02 3.58
CA LYS A 54 -19.41 -17.43 3.36
C LYS A 54 -19.03 -18.14 4.65
N ALA A 55 -18.23 -17.52 5.52
CA ALA A 55 -17.86 -18.07 6.82
C ALA A 55 -19.09 -18.29 7.71
N ALA A 56 -20.01 -17.32 7.77
CA ALA A 56 -21.27 -17.44 8.51
C ALA A 56 -22.18 -18.53 7.93
N GLN A 57 -22.15 -18.75 6.61
CA GLN A 57 -22.89 -19.85 5.97
C GLN A 57 -22.36 -21.23 6.40
N TYR A 58 -21.04 -21.40 6.49
CA TYR A 58 -20.44 -22.64 6.98
C TYR A 58 -20.77 -22.91 8.45
N ASP A 59 -20.75 -21.88 9.30
CA ASP A 59 -21.07 -22.03 10.73
C ASP A 59 -22.52 -22.52 10.94
N LYS A 60 -23.47 -22.01 10.14
CA LYS A 60 -24.86 -22.49 10.14
C LYS A 60 -25.04 -23.90 9.59
N HIS A 61 -24.12 -24.34 8.72
CA HIS A 61 -24.13 -25.67 8.14
C HIS A 61 -23.05 -26.54 8.79
N THR A 62 -23.22 -26.84 10.08
CA THR A 62 -22.45 -27.91 10.74
C THR A 62 -22.89 -29.24 10.11
N PRO A 63 -22.01 -29.96 9.40
CA PRO A 63 -22.34 -31.28 8.87
C PRO A 63 -22.65 -32.23 10.03
N PRO A 64 -23.59 -33.17 9.89
CA PRO A 64 -23.82 -34.17 10.92
C PRO A 64 -22.53 -34.93 11.19
N GLU A 65 -22.16 -35.06 12.46
CA GLU A 65 -21.05 -35.89 12.93
C GLU A 65 -21.16 -37.27 12.26
N HIS A 66 -20.21 -37.60 11.39
CA HIS A 66 -20.13 -38.92 10.79
C HIS A 66 -19.60 -39.88 11.87
N ILE A 67 -20.51 -40.45 12.64
CA ILE A 67 -20.18 -41.54 13.57
C ILE A 67 -19.96 -42.81 12.75
N ALA A 68 -18.71 -43.28 12.75
CA ALA A 68 -18.27 -44.54 12.16
C ALA A 68 -18.69 -45.76 13.01
#